data_AF-J5GC85-F1
#
_entry.id   AF-J5GC85-F1
#
_cell.length_a   1.000
_cell.length_b   1.000
_cell.length_c   1.000
_cell.angle_alpha   90.00
_cell.angle_beta   90.00
_cell.angle_gamma   90.00
#
_symmetry.space_group_name_H-M   'P 1'
#
loop_
_entity.id
_entity.type
_entity.pdbx_description
1 polymer ?
#
loop_
_entity_poly.entity_id
_entity_poly.type
_entity_poly.pdbx_seq_one_letter_code
_entity_poly.pdbx_strand_id
1 'polypeptide(L)'
;MIKFFKKIYLPLIIVAIFIFSLFLFRNITKDYIVLECKNKIGLDKLQSNDDYVLSYKIEYKKKVKIQGEEIVESIAFTNNDLFEIQKINIIDGRVDVGKDFAIIPYSLYSKYFEKDISPIGSEIEIDEKTHIISGLYKDSFLERNAPIYLSNTNDINEEVYVKEIYLKISDDKSLQSDEIDNVINFLELNKESVIVKSILY
;
A
#
# COMPACT_ATOMS: atom_id res chain seq x y z
N MET A 1 -0.18 -36.96 -39.50
CA MET A 1 -0.27 -36.71 -38.04
C MET A 1 0.31 -35.36 -37.58
N ILE A 2 0.92 -34.54 -38.45
CA ILE A 2 1.61 -33.29 -38.06
C ILE A 2 0.72 -32.03 -38.21
N LYS A 3 -0.43 -32.11 -38.91
CA LYS A 3 -1.33 -30.96 -39.13
C LYS A 3 -2.28 -30.64 -37.97
N PHE A 4 -2.43 -31.54 -36.99
CA PHE A 4 -3.32 -31.34 -35.83
C PHE A 4 -2.67 -30.53 -34.70
N PHE A 5 -1.35 -30.61 -34.55
CA PHE A 5 -0.60 -29.89 -33.51
C PHE A 5 -0.51 -28.38 -33.75
N LYS A 6 -0.66 -27.88 -35.00
CA LYS A 6 -0.66 -26.44 -35.25
C LYS A 6 -1.96 -25.72 -34.82
N LYS A 7 -3.09 -26.42 -34.74
CA LYS A 7 -4.40 -25.79 -34.46
C LYS A 7 -4.66 -25.55 -32.98
N ILE A 8 -4.06 -26.33 -32.08
CA ILE A 8 -4.31 -26.25 -30.63
C ILE A 8 -3.25 -25.39 -29.92
N TYR A 9 -2.00 -25.42 -30.38
CA TYR A 9 -0.91 -24.69 -29.72
C TYR A 9 -0.86 -23.21 -30.09
N LEU A 10 -1.34 -22.84 -31.29
CA LEU A 10 -1.41 -21.43 -31.70
C LEU A 10 -2.35 -20.59 -30.81
N PRO A 11 -3.60 -21.01 -30.50
CA PRO A 11 -4.43 -20.26 -29.55
C PRO A 11 -3.87 -20.32 -28.12
N LEU A 12 -3.22 -21.41 -27.71
CA LEU A 12 -2.61 -21.48 -26.37
C LEU A 12 -1.43 -20.52 -26.19
N ILE A 13 -0.60 -20.36 -27.23
CA ILE A 13 0.52 -19.40 -27.23
C ILE A 13 -0.02 -17.96 -27.25
N ILE A 14 -1.11 -17.69 -27.99
CA ILE A 14 -1.74 -16.37 -27.99
C ILE A 14 -2.34 -16.05 -26.62
N VAL A 15 -3.01 -16.99 -25.95
CA VAL A 15 -3.52 -16.81 -24.59
C VAL A 15 -2.37 -16.63 -23.58
N ALA A 16 -1.28 -17.39 -23.71
CA ALA A 16 -0.11 -17.22 -22.88
C ALA A 16 0.58 -15.86 -23.09
N ILE A 17 0.69 -15.37 -24.34
CA ILE A 17 1.21 -14.03 -24.62
C ILE A 17 0.24 -12.94 -24.14
N PHE A 18 -1.08 -13.16 -24.22
CA PHE A 18 -2.08 -12.21 -23.73
C PHE A 18 -2.07 -12.11 -22.20
N ILE A 19 -1.98 -13.23 -21.50
CA ILE A 19 -1.83 -13.29 -20.02
C ILE A 19 -0.47 -12.73 -19.60
N PHE A 20 0.61 -13.04 -20.34
CA PHE A 20 1.94 -12.50 -20.08
C PHE A 20 2.03 -11.01 -20.42
N SER A 21 1.27 -10.51 -21.41
CA SER A 21 1.12 -9.07 -21.68
C SER A 21 0.28 -8.37 -20.62
N LEU A 22 -0.75 -9.03 -20.08
CA LEU A 22 -1.49 -8.56 -18.89
C LEU A 22 -0.58 -8.47 -17.66
N PHE A 23 0.37 -9.39 -17.52
CA PHE A 23 1.39 -9.35 -16.47
C PHE A 23 2.51 -8.33 -16.74
N LEU A 24 2.85 -8.04 -17.99
CA LEU A 24 3.89 -7.08 -18.37
C LEU A 24 3.43 -5.61 -18.45
N PHE A 25 2.11 -5.34 -18.41
CA PHE A 25 1.58 -3.97 -18.35
C PHE A 25 1.52 -3.37 -16.94
N ARG A 26 2.03 -4.07 -15.92
CA ARG A 26 2.28 -3.49 -14.59
C ARG A 26 3.74 -3.07 -14.38
N ASN A 27 4.42 -2.63 -15.44
CA ASN A 27 5.57 -1.73 -15.27
C ASN A 27 5.05 -0.33 -14.97
N ILE A 28 4.59 -0.13 -13.73
CA ILE A 28 4.38 1.20 -13.17
C ILE A 28 5.77 1.74 -12.79
N THR A 29 6.56 2.08 -13.80
CA THR A 29 7.51 3.19 -13.67
C THR A 29 6.72 4.44 -14.04
N LYS A 30 5.75 4.80 -13.21
CA LYS A 30 5.03 6.06 -13.36
C LYS A 30 5.60 7.00 -12.32
N ASP A 31 6.12 8.13 -12.78
CA ASP A 31 6.33 9.27 -11.91
C ASP A 31 5.00 9.54 -11.20
N TYR A 32 5.01 9.52 -9.88
CA TYR A 32 3.84 9.82 -9.08
C TYR A 32 4.11 11.05 -8.24
N ILE A 33 3.05 11.79 -7.99
CA ILE A 33 3.08 12.89 -7.04
C ILE A 33 2.53 12.40 -5.71
N VAL A 34 3.25 12.74 -4.65
CA VAL A 34 2.79 12.53 -3.28
C VAL A 34 2.29 13.86 -2.74
N LEU A 35 1.03 13.89 -2.31
CA LEU A 35 0.47 14.97 -1.51
C LEU A 35 0.61 14.58 -0.04
N GLU A 36 1.44 15.29 0.72
CA GLU A 36 1.41 15.18 2.18
C GLU A 36 0.31 16.08 2.73
N CYS A 37 -0.60 15.50 3.50
CA CYS A 37 -1.77 16.19 4.02
C CYS A 37 -1.72 16.27 5.56
N LYS A 38 -2.33 17.32 6.11
CA LYS A 38 -2.49 17.51 7.57
C LYS A 38 -3.96 17.58 8.00
N ASN A 39 -4.88 17.40 7.07
CA ASN A 39 -6.31 17.50 7.30
C ASN A 39 -6.93 16.12 7.44
N LYS A 40 -8.13 16.08 8.02
CA LYS A 40 -9.00 14.91 7.93
C LYS A 40 -9.67 14.87 6.55
N ILE A 41 -9.80 13.68 5.99
CA ILE A 41 -10.45 13.43 4.71
C ILE A 41 -11.46 12.29 4.91
N GLY A 42 -12.59 12.36 4.22
CA GLY A 42 -13.54 11.25 4.14
C GLY A 42 -12.90 10.05 3.42
N LEU A 43 -12.94 8.86 4.01
CA LEU A 43 -12.38 7.65 3.38
C LEU A 43 -13.11 7.31 2.07
N ASP A 44 -14.42 7.59 2.02
CA ASP A 44 -15.27 7.49 0.83
C ASP A 44 -14.78 8.37 -0.33
N LYS A 45 -14.33 9.59 -0.04
CA LYS A 45 -13.76 10.51 -1.04
C LYS A 45 -12.44 9.98 -1.62
N LEU A 46 -11.61 9.33 -0.82
CA LEU A 46 -10.37 8.71 -1.29
C LEU A 46 -10.65 7.50 -2.18
N GLN A 47 -11.65 6.69 -1.83
CA GLN A 47 -12.01 5.45 -2.54
C GLN A 47 -12.87 5.67 -3.79
N SER A 48 -13.48 6.85 -3.94
CA SER A 48 -14.34 7.18 -5.09
C SER A 48 -13.60 7.88 -6.23
N ASN A 49 -12.31 8.19 -6.06
CA ASN A 49 -11.51 8.94 -7.02
C ASN A 49 -10.35 8.09 -7.60
N ASP A 50 -10.69 6.88 -8.05
CA ASP A 50 -9.73 5.90 -8.61
C ASP A 50 -9.04 6.38 -9.89
N ASP A 51 -9.61 7.39 -10.57
CA ASP A 51 -9.05 7.93 -11.81
C ASP A 51 -7.72 8.67 -11.56
N TYR A 52 -7.58 9.32 -10.40
CA TYR A 52 -6.41 10.13 -10.04
C TYR A 52 -5.67 9.60 -8.80
N VAL A 53 -6.36 9.04 -7.83
CA VAL A 53 -5.75 8.53 -6.59
C VAL A 53 -5.30 7.08 -6.82
N LEU A 54 -3.99 6.87 -6.90
CA LEU A 54 -3.41 5.51 -6.95
C LEU A 54 -3.50 4.83 -5.61
N SER A 55 -3.17 5.57 -4.56
CA SER A 55 -3.06 5.04 -3.20
C SER A 55 -3.08 6.15 -2.17
N TYR A 56 -3.17 5.77 -0.92
CA TYR A 56 -3.12 6.67 0.23
C TYR A 56 -2.48 5.95 1.40
N LYS A 57 -1.88 6.71 2.30
CA LYS A 57 -1.35 6.22 3.57
C LYS A 57 -1.99 7.00 4.70
N ILE A 58 -2.77 6.31 5.50
CA ILE A 58 -3.32 6.80 6.76
C ILE A 58 -2.45 6.21 7.87
N GLU A 59 -1.94 7.03 8.78
CA GLU A 59 -0.98 6.55 9.79
C GLU A 59 -1.37 7.06 11.18
N TYR A 60 -1.47 6.13 12.14
CA TYR A 60 -1.80 6.42 13.53
C TYR A 60 -0.81 5.75 14.47
N LYS A 61 -0.65 6.30 15.67
CA LYS A 61 -0.01 5.56 16.76
C LYS A 61 -1.06 4.79 17.53
N LYS A 62 -0.86 3.49 17.68
CA LYS A 62 -1.77 2.60 18.42
C LYS A 62 -1.00 1.76 19.43
N LYS A 63 -1.73 1.24 20.41
CA LYS A 63 -1.18 0.22 21.31
C LYS A 63 -1.12 -1.10 20.57
N VAL A 64 0.04 -1.74 20.64
CA VAL A 64 0.29 -3.03 20.02
C VAL A 64 0.85 -3.97 21.08
N LYS A 65 0.33 -5.19 21.13
CA LYS A 65 0.83 -6.25 22.00
C LYS A 65 1.45 -7.34 21.15
N ILE A 66 2.71 -7.64 21.41
CA ILE A 66 3.51 -8.63 20.67
C ILE A 66 4.19 -9.53 21.68
N GLN A 67 3.95 -10.85 21.59
CA GLN A 67 4.53 -11.83 22.53
C GLN A 67 4.32 -11.47 24.02
N GLY A 68 3.20 -10.81 24.33
CA GLY A 68 2.86 -10.38 25.70
C GLY A 68 3.38 -9.00 26.10
N GLU A 69 4.25 -8.36 25.31
CA GLU A 69 4.74 -7.00 25.56
C GLU A 69 3.83 -5.94 24.91
N GLU A 70 3.38 -4.95 25.69
CA GLU A 70 2.61 -3.80 25.19
C GLU A 70 3.55 -2.64 24.83
N ILE A 71 3.42 -2.16 23.59
CA ILE A 71 4.22 -1.08 23.01
C ILE A 71 3.32 -0.11 22.23
N VAL A 72 3.84 1.07 21.91
CA VAL A 72 3.15 2.02 21.03
C VAL A 72 3.86 2.03 19.69
N GLU A 73 3.17 1.61 18.64
CA GLU A 73 3.72 1.53 17.30
C GLU A 73 2.91 2.34 16.29
N SER A 74 3.56 2.66 15.18
CA SER A 74 2.91 3.27 14.04
C SER A 74 2.12 2.21 13.26
N ILE A 75 0.85 2.45 13.01
CA ILE A 75 -0.05 1.60 12.22
C ILE A 75 -0.45 2.37 10.98
N ALA A 76 -0.19 1.78 9.82
CA ALA A 76 -0.57 2.32 8.52
C ALA A 76 -1.74 1.54 7.91
N PHE A 77 -2.70 2.28 7.39
CA PHE A 77 -3.78 1.77 6.57
C PHE A 77 -3.65 2.32 5.16
N THR A 78 -3.84 1.45 4.19
CA THR A 78 -3.63 1.75 2.78
C THR A 78 -4.36 0.74 1.89
N ASN A 79 -4.37 0.97 0.58
CA ASN A 79 -4.75 -0.05 -0.39
C ASN A 79 -3.53 -0.90 -0.79
N ASN A 80 -3.77 -1.99 -1.52
CA ASN A 80 -2.68 -2.88 -1.95
C ASN A 80 -1.67 -2.22 -2.88
N ASP A 81 -2.07 -1.20 -3.62
CA ASP A 81 -1.20 -0.56 -4.62
C ASP A 81 -0.03 0.19 -3.97
N LEU A 82 -0.12 0.60 -2.69
CA LEU A 82 1.01 1.26 -2.00
C LEU A 82 2.25 0.38 -1.93
N PHE A 83 2.08 -0.93 -1.71
CA PHE A 83 3.20 -1.87 -1.62
C PHE A 83 3.97 -1.93 -2.95
N GLU A 84 3.25 -1.86 -4.07
CA GLU A 84 3.85 -1.80 -5.40
C GLU A 84 4.49 -0.43 -5.67
N ILE A 85 3.80 0.67 -5.36
CA ILE A 85 4.26 2.05 -5.57
C ILE A 85 5.55 2.35 -4.80
N GLN A 86 5.58 2.00 -3.52
CA GLN A 86 6.74 2.21 -2.65
C GLN A 86 7.80 1.11 -2.79
N LYS A 87 7.57 0.09 -3.63
CA LYS A 87 8.44 -1.08 -3.80
C LYS A 87 8.77 -1.74 -2.46
N ILE A 88 7.76 -1.88 -1.60
CA ILE A 88 7.90 -2.50 -0.28
C ILE A 88 8.33 -3.95 -0.48
N ASN A 89 9.53 -4.27 -0.02
CA ASN A 89 10.12 -5.59 -0.23
C ASN A 89 9.61 -6.58 0.83
N ILE A 90 8.61 -7.38 0.46
CA ILE A 90 8.14 -8.50 1.28
C ILE A 90 9.21 -9.61 1.26
N ILE A 91 9.73 -9.94 2.45
CA ILE A 91 10.80 -10.93 2.62
C ILE A 91 10.30 -12.26 3.16
N ASP A 92 9.11 -12.30 3.75
CA ASP A 92 8.41 -13.53 4.15
C ASP A 92 6.88 -13.31 4.09
N GLY A 93 6.13 -14.39 3.85
CA GLY A 93 4.67 -14.34 3.72
C GLY A 93 4.19 -13.65 2.43
N ARG A 94 3.07 -12.94 2.52
CA ARG A 94 2.42 -12.24 1.40
C ARG A 94 1.67 -11.00 1.86
N VAL A 95 1.38 -10.10 0.92
CA VAL A 95 0.35 -9.06 1.12
C VAL A 95 -1.00 -9.75 1.05
N ASP A 96 -1.64 -10.02 2.19
CA ASP A 96 -2.98 -10.59 2.23
C ASP A 96 -4.03 -9.48 2.41
N VAL A 97 -5.13 -9.60 1.66
CA VAL A 97 -6.28 -8.67 1.66
C VAL A 97 -7.44 -9.19 2.51
N GLY A 98 -7.29 -10.33 3.18
CA GLY A 98 -8.27 -10.83 4.12
C GLY A 98 -8.47 -9.90 5.32
N LYS A 99 -9.56 -10.10 6.05
CA LYS A 99 -9.82 -9.37 7.31
C LYS A 99 -8.77 -9.75 8.35
N ASP A 100 -8.41 -8.77 9.17
CA ASP A 100 -7.60 -8.94 10.39
C ASP A 100 -6.18 -9.46 10.14
N PHE A 101 -5.59 -9.13 8.99
CA PHE A 101 -4.18 -9.41 8.70
C PHE A 101 -3.31 -8.17 8.92
N ALA A 102 -2.11 -8.44 9.40
CA ALA A 102 -1.05 -7.45 9.57
C ALA A 102 0.17 -7.81 8.73
N ILE A 103 0.89 -6.79 8.29
CA ILE A 103 2.20 -6.91 7.65
C ILE A 103 3.17 -6.09 8.48
N ILE A 104 4.17 -6.75 9.05
CA ILE A 104 5.08 -6.14 10.03
C ILE A 104 6.45 -5.82 9.43
N PRO A 105 7.15 -4.78 9.91
CA PRO A 105 8.52 -4.51 9.50
C PRO A 105 9.51 -5.49 10.13
N TYR A 106 10.62 -5.73 9.44
CA TYR A 106 11.71 -6.58 9.90
C TYR A 106 12.33 -6.08 11.21
N SER A 107 12.43 -4.76 11.40
CA SER A 107 12.89 -4.19 12.68
C SER A 107 12.06 -4.65 13.87
N LEU A 108 10.73 -4.66 13.75
CA LEU A 108 9.81 -5.13 14.78
C LEU A 108 9.96 -6.63 15.02
N TYR A 109 10.00 -7.42 13.95
CA TYR A 109 10.27 -8.86 14.03
C TYR A 109 11.57 -9.16 14.79
N SER A 110 12.66 -8.52 14.40
CA SER A 110 14.00 -8.76 14.95
C SER A 110 14.12 -8.43 16.45
N LYS A 111 13.19 -7.63 16.97
CA LYS A 111 13.18 -7.16 18.36
C LYS A 111 12.35 -8.05 19.27
N TYR A 112 11.16 -8.48 18.83
CA TYR A 112 10.18 -9.14 19.70
C TYR A 112 9.96 -10.63 19.39
N PHE A 113 10.41 -11.11 18.24
CA PHE A 113 10.26 -12.52 17.87
C PHE A 113 11.59 -13.25 18.01
N GLU A 114 11.52 -14.57 18.23
CA GLU A 114 12.69 -15.42 18.17
C GLU A 114 13.30 -15.40 16.76
N LYS A 115 14.61 -15.17 16.70
CA LYS A 115 15.34 -15.15 15.43
C LYS A 115 15.22 -16.51 14.74
N ASP A 116 15.13 -16.48 13.42
CA ASP A 116 15.04 -17.64 12.54
C ASP A 116 13.72 -18.44 12.64
N ILE A 117 12.77 -18.00 13.46
CA ILE A 117 11.38 -18.46 13.42
C ILE A 117 10.57 -17.47 12.59
N SER A 118 9.84 -17.97 11.59
CA SER A 118 8.95 -17.14 10.77
C SER A 118 7.84 -16.54 11.64
N PRO A 119 7.58 -15.22 11.57
CA PRO A 119 6.48 -14.61 12.31
C PRO A 119 5.12 -14.86 11.63
N ILE A 120 5.10 -15.42 10.42
CA ILE A 120 3.87 -15.61 9.64
C ILE A 120 2.93 -16.58 10.37
N GLY A 121 1.66 -16.21 10.47
CA GLY A 121 0.63 -16.95 11.20
C GLY A 121 0.59 -16.66 12.71
N SER A 122 1.55 -15.88 13.24
CA SER A 122 1.53 -15.45 14.64
C SER A 122 0.50 -14.35 14.86
N GLU A 123 0.00 -14.26 16.10
CA GLU A 123 -0.95 -13.24 16.53
C GLU A 123 -0.24 -12.01 17.08
N ILE A 124 -0.78 -10.83 16.75
CA ILE A 124 -0.51 -9.56 17.44
C ILE A 124 -1.84 -8.91 17.82
N GLU A 125 -1.89 -8.19 18.93
CA GLU A 125 -3.10 -7.42 19.28
C GLU A 125 -2.85 -5.94 19.00
N ILE A 126 -3.77 -5.28 18.32
CA ILE A 126 -3.74 -3.84 18.03
C ILE A 126 -5.04 -3.24 18.53
N ASP A 127 -4.97 -2.32 19.50
CA ASP A 127 -6.14 -1.80 20.22
C ASP A 127 -7.12 -2.91 20.67
N GLU A 128 -6.58 -3.95 21.33
CA GLU A 128 -7.34 -5.11 21.85
C GLU A 128 -7.95 -6.03 20.77
N LYS A 129 -7.68 -5.78 19.49
CA LYS A 129 -8.09 -6.66 18.39
C LYS A 129 -6.94 -7.52 17.90
N THR A 130 -7.16 -8.83 17.86
CA THR A 130 -6.19 -9.79 17.33
C THR A 130 -6.10 -9.68 15.81
N HIS A 131 -4.86 -9.62 15.32
CA HIS A 131 -4.51 -9.67 13.91
C HIS A 131 -3.49 -10.79 13.68
N ILE A 132 -3.59 -11.44 12.53
CA ILE A 132 -2.64 -12.47 12.11
C ILE A 132 -1.56 -11.84 11.24
N ILE A 133 -0.30 -12.14 11.52
CA ILE A 133 0.80 -11.69 10.67
C ILE A 133 0.76 -12.49 9.37
N SER A 134 0.52 -11.79 8.26
CA SER A 134 0.46 -12.35 6.90
C SER A 134 1.74 -12.10 6.10
N GLY A 135 2.49 -11.06 6.44
CA GLY A 135 3.70 -10.68 5.75
C GLY A 135 4.73 -10.02 6.65
N LEU A 136 5.98 -10.17 6.27
CA LEU A 136 7.14 -9.52 6.85
C LEU A 136 7.82 -8.74 5.73
N TYR A 137 8.02 -7.44 5.93
CA TYR A 137 8.68 -6.61 4.93
C TYR A 137 10.00 -6.04 5.45
N LYS A 138 10.94 -5.83 4.54
CA LYS A 138 12.22 -5.18 4.84
C LYS A 138 12.01 -3.67 4.87
N ASP A 139 11.98 -3.10 6.07
CA ASP A 139 12.01 -1.67 6.29
C ASP A 139 13.41 -1.10 6.00
N SER A 140 13.45 0.17 5.59
CA SER A 140 14.71 0.84 5.30
C SER A 140 15.43 1.17 6.61
N PHE A 141 16.76 1.05 6.67
CA PHE A 141 17.56 1.41 7.85
C PHE A 141 17.37 2.87 8.32
N LEU A 142 16.81 3.74 7.48
CA LEU A 142 16.53 5.14 7.78
C LEU A 142 15.17 5.33 8.47
N GLU A 143 14.25 4.38 8.32
CA GLU A 143 12.93 4.41 8.96
C GLU A 143 13.01 3.84 10.38
N ARG A 144 13.36 4.71 11.34
CA ARG A 144 13.42 4.31 12.76
C ARG A 144 12.10 3.80 13.34
N ASN A 145 10.97 4.06 12.68
CA ASN A 145 9.62 3.68 13.11
C ASN A 145 8.77 3.28 11.88
N ALA A 146 9.21 2.25 11.16
CA ALA A 146 8.45 1.73 10.04
C ALA A 146 7.08 1.20 10.53
N PRO A 147 5.96 1.49 9.84
CA PRO A 147 4.63 1.17 10.36
C PRO A 147 4.25 -0.30 10.16
N ILE A 148 3.40 -0.83 11.03
CA ILE A 148 2.67 -2.08 10.77
C ILE A 148 1.53 -1.75 9.81
N TYR A 149 1.43 -2.44 8.69
CA TYR A 149 0.34 -2.26 7.74
C TYR A 149 -0.82 -3.19 8.07
N LEU A 150 -2.04 -2.65 8.06
CA LEU A 150 -3.27 -3.43 8.23
C LEU A 150 -4.07 -3.47 6.94
N SER A 151 -4.61 -4.65 6.61
CA SER A 151 -5.41 -4.90 5.40
C SER A 151 -6.82 -4.30 5.48
N ASN A 152 -7.32 -4.04 6.69
CA ASN A 152 -8.72 -3.67 6.90
C ASN A 152 -8.87 -2.20 7.27
N THR A 153 -9.50 -1.41 6.39
CA THR A 153 -9.89 -0.02 6.66
C THR A 153 -11.27 0.12 7.30
N ASN A 154 -12.04 -0.97 7.45
CA ASN A 154 -13.42 -0.91 7.94
C ASN A 154 -13.54 -0.47 9.41
N ASP A 155 -12.43 -0.52 10.16
CA ASP A 155 -12.35 -0.03 11.53
C ASP A 155 -11.94 1.45 11.62
N ILE A 156 -11.68 2.09 10.48
CA ILE A 156 -11.35 3.50 10.45
C ILE A 156 -12.66 4.29 10.28
N ASN A 157 -12.87 5.26 11.17
CA ASN A 157 -14.01 6.18 11.11
C ASN A 157 -14.14 6.83 9.72
N GLU A 158 -15.33 7.36 9.40
CA GLU A 158 -15.59 8.04 8.13
C GLU A 158 -14.58 9.15 7.83
N GLU A 159 -14.10 9.89 8.84
CA GLU A 159 -13.03 10.89 8.70
C GLU A 159 -11.67 10.42 9.26
N VAL A 160 -10.64 10.49 8.41
CA VAL A 160 -9.30 9.95 8.69
C VAL A 160 -8.22 10.99 8.44
N TYR A 161 -7.16 10.98 9.26
CA TYR A 161 -5.97 11.81 8.99
C TYR A 161 -5.12 11.09 7.95
N VAL A 162 -5.22 11.51 6.70
CA VAL A 162 -4.38 10.98 5.64
C VAL A 162 -3.03 11.68 5.70
N LYS A 163 -1.97 10.88 5.83
CA LYS A 163 -0.61 11.39 5.87
C LYS A 163 -0.11 11.69 4.45
N GLU A 164 -0.35 10.76 3.53
CA GLU A 164 0.13 10.84 2.14
C GLU A 164 -0.96 10.35 1.17
N ILE A 165 -1.09 11.02 0.03
CA ILE A 165 -1.92 10.59 -1.11
C ILE A 165 -1.02 10.48 -2.33
N TYR A 166 -1.10 9.35 -3.02
CA TYR A 166 -0.30 9.00 -4.17
C TYR A 166 -1.15 9.20 -5.41
N LEU A 167 -0.75 10.13 -6.28
CA LEU A 167 -1.50 10.50 -7.46
C LEU A 167 -0.89 9.92 -8.73
N LYS A 168 -1.77 9.45 -9.60
CA LYS A 168 -1.49 9.22 -11.02
C LYS A 168 -1.71 10.54 -11.73
N ILE A 169 -0.65 11.08 -12.29
CA ILE A 169 -0.72 12.30 -13.09
C ILE A 169 -0.27 12.01 -14.51
N SER A 170 -0.65 12.90 -15.42
CA SER A 170 -0.16 12.89 -16.79
C SER A 170 1.34 13.15 -16.84
N ASP A 171 2.02 12.52 -17.80
CA ASP A 171 3.43 12.81 -18.12
C ASP A 171 3.60 14.23 -18.71
N ASP A 172 2.49 14.84 -19.17
CA ASP A 172 2.47 16.21 -19.67
C ASP A 172 2.49 17.21 -18.50
N LYS A 173 3.70 17.76 -18.24
CA LYS A 173 3.94 18.77 -17.21
C LYS A 173 3.04 20.00 -17.29
N SER A 174 2.52 20.34 -18.48
CA SER A 174 1.63 21.48 -18.64
C SER A 174 0.24 21.24 -18.01
N LEU A 175 -0.17 19.97 -17.88
CA LEU A 175 -1.47 19.57 -17.33
C LEU A 175 -1.40 19.19 -15.84
N GLN A 176 -0.21 18.85 -15.33
CA GLN A 176 -0.04 18.36 -13.95
C GLN A 176 -0.57 19.33 -12.88
N SER A 177 -0.37 20.64 -13.06
CA SER A 177 -0.85 21.63 -12.08
C SER A 177 -2.37 21.62 -11.97
N ASP A 178 -3.07 21.53 -13.10
CA ASP A 178 -4.52 21.53 -13.15
C ASP A 178 -5.09 20.22 -12.58
N GLU A 179 -4.44 19.08 -12.87
CA GLU A 179 -4.80 17.78 -12.29
C GLU A 179 -4.66 17.76 -10.77
N ILE A 180 -3.54 18.27 -10.24
CA ILE A 180 -3.32 18.38 -8.79
C ILE A 180 -4.37 19.29 -8.15
N ASP A 181 -4.65 20.45 -8.76
CA ASP A 181 -5.65 21.38 -8.26
C ASP A 181 -7.06 20.79 -8.27
N ASN A 182 -7.40 20.02 -9.28
CA ASN A 182 -8.68 19.30 -9.34
C ASN A 182 -8.81 18.28 -8.21
N VAL A 183 -7.75 17.51 -7.95
CA VAL A 183 -7.74 16.53 -6.84
C VAL A 183 -7.84 17.25 -5.49
N ILE A 184 -7.07 18.31 -5.28
CA ILE A 184 -7.12 19.10 -4.03
C ILE A 184 -8.53 19.65 -3.80
N ASN A 185 -9.15 20.22 -4.82
CA ASN A 185 -10.51 20.76 -4.71
C ASN A 185 -11.55 19.66 -4.46
N PHE A 186 -11.45 18.53 -5.17
CA PHE A 186 -12.35 17.39 -5.00
C PHE A 186 -12.27 16.80 -3.58
N LEU A 187 -11.05 16.63 -3.06
CA LEU A 187 -10.80 16.14 -1.71
C LEU A 187 -11.01 17.22 -0.63
N GLU A 188 -11.38 18.44 -1.02
CA GLU A 188 -11.57 19.60 -0.15
C GLU A 188 -10.34 19.88 0.75
N LEU A 189 -9.14 19.68 0.20
CA LEU A 189 -7.91 19.92 0.94
C LEU A 189 -7.62 21.41 1.00
N ASN A 190 -7.14 21.87 2.16
CA ASN A 190 -6.60 23.21 2.25
C ASN A 190 -5.25 23.24 1.51
N LYS A 191 -5.18 23.95 0.38
CA LYS A 191 -3.95 24.09 -0.43
C LYS A 191 -2.73 24.51 0.40
N GLU A 192 -2.91 25.33 1.44
CA GLU A 192 -1.82 25.79 2.30
C GLU A 192 -1.28 24.69 3.23
N SER A 193 -2.02 23.61 3.44
CA SER A 193 -1.62 22.48 4.29
C SER A 193 -1.15 21.25 3.50
N VAL A 194 -1.10 21.35 2.16
CA VAL A 194 -0.65 20.29 1.26
C VAL A 194 0.79 20.56 0.81
N ILE A 195 1.66 19.58 0.98
CA ILE A 195 3.02 19.61 0.40
C ILE A 195 3.05 18.65 -0.78
N VAL A 196 3.39 19.18 -1.96
CA VAL A 196 3.52 18.40 -3.20
C VAL A 196 4.96 17.93 -3.34
N LYS A 197 5.16 16.61 -3.41
CA LYS A 197 6.46 15.98 -3.65
C LYS A 197 6.42 15.22 -4.97
N SER A 198 7.33 15.53 -5.87
CA SER A 198 7.57 14.71 -7.07
C SER A 198 8.61 13.65 -6.72
N ILE A 199 8.28 12.37 -6.96
CA ILE A 199 9.23 11.27 -6.85
C ILE A 199 9.52 10.81 -8.28
N LEU A 200 10.74 11.12 -8.74
CA LEU A 200 11.29 10.67 -10.01
C LEU A 200 12.08 9.38 -9.76
N TYR A 201 11.71 8.29 -10.45
CA TYR A 201 12.38 6.98 -10.34
C TYR A 201 13.35 6.71 -11.49
#